data_AF-A0A7C4NIX7-F1
#
_entry.id   AF-A0A7C4NIX7-F1
#
_cell.length_a   1.000
_cell.length_b   1.000
_cell.length_c   1.000
_cell.angle_alpha   90.00
_cell.angle_beta   90.00
_cell.angle_gamma   90.00
#
_symmetry.space_group_name_H-M   'P 1'
#
loop_
_entity.id
_entity.type
_entity.pdbx_description
1 polymer ?
#
loop_
_entity_poly.entity_id
_entity_poly.type
_entity_poly.pdbx_seq_one_letter_code
_entity_poly.pdbx_strand_id
1 'polypeptide(L)'
;DLAGERLAEDVGAHVFLILTDVDRVRLNYRKPDEVALSRMTVSEAKQYLAEGHFAKGSMEPKVRACVRFVEAGGELALIASLNQAGAALEGRAGTQIVRD
;
A
#
# COMPACT_ATOMS: atom_id res chain seq x y z
N ASP A 1 -6.17 -4.57 -8.26
CA ASP A 1 -5.09 -3.65 -7.86
C ASP A 1 -4.48 -2.94 -9.06
N LEU A 2 -3.66 -3.59 -9.90
CA LEU A 2 -3.02 -2.92 -11.06
C LEU A 2 -4.01 -2.24 -12.04
N ALA A 3 -5.13 -2.89 -12.37
CA ALA A 3 -6.14 -2.25 -13.22
C ALA A 3 -6.80 -1.03 -12.54
N GLY A 4 -6.99 -1.09 -11.22
CA GLY A 4 -7.53 0.03 -10.44
C GLY A 4 -6.54 1.18 -10.30
N GLU A 5 -5.25 0.87 -10.17
CA GLU A 5 -4.17 1.87 -10.21
C GLU A 5 -4.15 2.59 -11.56
N ARG A 6 -4.22 1.87 -12.69
CA ARG A 6 -4.29 2.52 -14.00
C ARG A 6 -5.50 3.41 -14.18
N LEU A 7 -6.67 2.96 -13.73
CA LEU A 7 -7.85 3.82 -13.73
C LEU A 7 -7.65 5.07 -12.87
N ALA A 8 -7.02 4.94 -11.70
CA ALA A 8 -6.76 6.06 -10.81
C ALA A 8 -5.82 7.10 -11.44
N GLU A 9 -4.81 6.65 -12.20
CA GLU A 9 -3.98 7.53 -13.01
C GLU A 9 -4.79 8.25 -14.10
N ASP A 10 -5.58 7.49 -14.87
CA ASP A 10 -6.35 8.03 -16.01
C ASP A 10 -7.35 9.11 -15.60
N VAL A 11 -7.92 9.02 -14.39
CA VAL A 11 -8.88 9.99 -13.86
C VAL A 11 -8.23 11.11 -13.05
N GLY A 12 -6.90 11.13 -12.92
CA GLY A 12 -6.19 12.14 -12.12
C GLY A 12 -6.56 12.08 -10.64
N ALA A 13 -6.70 10.88 -10.08
CA ALA A 13 -7.03 10.73 -8.66
C ALA A 13 -5.89 11.23 -7.77
N HIS A 14 -6.24 11.92 -6.69
CA HIS A 14 -5.26 12.34 -5.66
C HIS A 14 -4.88 11.17 -4.74
N VAL A 15 -5.84 10.29 -4.44
CA VAL A 15 -5.70 9.18 -3.49
C VAL A 15 -6.10 7.86 -4.14
N PHE A 16 -5.30 6.82 -3.93
CA PHE A 16 -5.60 5.45 -4.33
C PHE A 16 -5.65 4.51 -3.11
N LEU A 17 -6.84 4.00 -2.79
CA LEU A 17 -7.08 3.14 -1.63
C LEU A 17 -7.43 1.70 -2.05
N ILE A 18 -6.62 0.75 -1.61
CA ILE A 18 -6.89 -0.68 -1.72
C ILE A 18 -7.50 -1.18 -0.40
N LEU A 19 -8.69 -1.77 -0.49
CA LEU A 19 -9.36 -2.42 0.64
C LEU A 19 -9.10 -3.92 0.65
N THR A 20 -8.72 -4.47 1.80
CA THR A 20 -8.40 -5.89 2.00
C THR A 20 -8.94 -6.39 3.35
N ASP A 21 -8.59 -7.63 3.71
CA ASP A 21 -8.93 -8.31 4.97
C ASP A 21 -7.96 -8.01 6.13
N VAL A 22 -6.79 -7.42 5.86
CA VAL A 22 -5.80 -7.04 6.88
C VAL A 22 -5.83 -5.55 7.18
N ASP A 23 -5.50 -5.21 8.43
CA ASP A 23 -5.49 -3.84 8.93
C ASP A 23 -4.31 -3.00 8.41
N ARG A 24 -3.13 -3.62 8.30
CA ARG A 24 -1.89 -3.00 7.78
C ARG A 24 -1.06 -4.02 7.01
N VAL A 25 -0.20 -3.51 6.12
CA VAL A 25 0.91 -4.26 5.51
C VAL A 25 1.93 -4.61 6.60
N ARG A 26 2.49 -5.82 6.52
CA ARG A 26 3.42 -6.33 7.53
C ARG A 26 4.71 -6.82 6.88
N LEU A 27 5.84 -6.46 7.45
CA LEU A 27 7.13 -7.13 7.21
C LEU A 27 7.19 -8.39 8.06
N ASN A 28 7.90 -9.41 7.59
CA ASN A 28 8.08 -10.67 8.30
C ASN A 28 6.75 -11.31 8.75
N TYR A 29 5.75 -11.29 7.86
CA TYR A 29 4.41 -11.79 8.17
C TYR A 29 4.43 -13.22 8.75
N ARG A 30 3.75 -13.40 9.88
CA ARG A 30 3.68 -14.65 10.69
C ARG A 30 5.01 -15.13 11.26
N LYS A 31 5.98 -14.24 11.45
CA LYS A 31 7.24 -14.52 12.15
C LYS A 31 7.31 -13.75 13.48
N PRO A 32 8.19 -14.15 14.43
CA PRO A 32 8.33 -13.46 15.71
C PRO A 32 8.74 -11.98 15.61
N ASP A 33 9.43 -11.62 14.52
CA ASP A 33 9.91 -10.28 14.20
C ASP A 33 8.98 -9.55 13.21
N GLU A 34 7.68 -9.85 13.25
CA GLU A 34 6.66 -9.20 12.44
C GLU A 34 6.54 -7.71 12.78
N VAL A 35 6.51 -6.86 11.76
CA VAL A 35 6.36 -5.41 11.91
C VAL A 35 5.20 -4.92 11.08
N ALA A 36 4.19 -4.33 11.72
CA ALA A 36 3.08 -3.67 11.03
C ALA A 36 3.48 -2.25 10.61
N LEU A 37 3.41 -1.97 9.31
CA LEU A 37 3.79 -0.69 8.73
C LEU A 37 2.63 0.29 8.77
N SER A 38 2.79 1.42 9.46
CA SER A 38 1.84 2.52 9.39
C SER A 38 2.05 3.40 8.17
N ARG A 39 3.32 3.56 7.77
CA ARG A 39 3.77 4.35 6.63
C ARG A 39 5.06 3.75 6.08
N MET A 40 5.27 3.85 4.77
CA MET A 40 6.55 3.61 4.11
C MET A 40 6.69 4.54 2.89
N THR A 41 7.92 4.88 2.52
CA THR A 41 8.21 5.59 1.26
C THR A 41 8.18 4.64 0.06
N VAL A 42 8.15 5.20 -1.14
CA VAL A 42 8.32 4.42 -2.38
C VAL A 42 9.65 3.66 -2.40
N SER A 43 10.75 4.29 -1.94
CA SER A 43 12.05 3.61 -1.88
C SER A 43 12.05 2.43 -0.92
N GLU A 44 11.48 2.60 0.28
CA GLU A 44 11.32 1.50 1.26
C GLU A 44 10.45 0.38 0.70
N ALA A 45 9.30 0.72 0.09
CA ALA A 45 8.41 -0.27 -0.51
C ALA A 45 9.10 -1.09 -1.61
N LYS A 46 9.91 -0.45 -2.47
CA LYS A 46 10.72 -1.12 -3.49
C LYS A 46 11.79 -2.02 -2.89
N GLN A 47 12.47 -1.57 -1.84
CA GLN A 47 13.42 -2.39 -1.10
C GLN A 47 12.74 -3.64 -0.53
N TYR A 48 11.63 -3.48 0.17
CA TYR A 48 10.90 -4.60 0.77
C TYR A 48 10.32 -5.58 -0.27
N LEU A 49 9.93 -5.07 -1.44
CA LEU A 49 9.55 -5.89 -2.59
C LEU A 49 10.74 -6.74 -3.08
N ALA A 50 11.93 -6.14 -3.21
CA ALA A 50 13.14 -6.84 -3.65
C ALA A 50 13.61 -7.89 -2.64
N GLU A 51 13.46 -7.61 -1.35
CA GLU A 51 13.75 -8.53 -0.24
C GLU A 51 12.72 -9.67 -0.12
N GLY A 52 11.59 -9.58 -0.84
CA GLY A 52 10.57 -10.62 -0.87
C GLY A 52 9.69 -10.67 0.39
N HIS A 53 9.52 -9.55 1.09
CA HIS A 53 8.68 -9.49 2.29
C HIS A 53 7.19 -9.74 2.02
N PHE A 54 6.72 -9.48 0.79
CA PHE A 54 5.30 -9.54 0.43
C PHE A 54 4.96 -10.79 -0.39
N ALA A 55 3.85 -11.45 -0.06
CA ALA A 55 3.41 -12.65 -0.76
C ALA A 55 2.97 -12.36 -2.21
N LYS A 56 3.59 -13.05 -3.18
CA LYS A 56 3.40 -12.91 -4.65
C LYS A 56 1.94 -12.93 -5.13
N GLY A 57 1.07 -13.70 -4.48
CA GLY A 57 -0.33 -13.86 -4.87
C GLY A 57 -1.32 -12.94 -4.15
N SER A 58 -0.87 -12.09 -3.23
CA SER A 58 -1.78 -11.26 -2.42
C SER A 58 -1.19 -9.88 -2.16
N MET A 59 -0.25 -9.74 -1.23
CA MET A 59 0.21 -8.42 -0.79
C MET A 59 1.18 -7.78 -1.78
N GLU A 60 2.02 -8.56 -2.46
CA GLU A 60 2.97 -8.04 -3.45
C GLU A 60 2.31 -7.21 -4.57
N PRO A 61 1.27 -7.71 -5.28
CA PRO A 61 0.62 -6.92 -6.32
C PRO A 61 -0.07 -5.66 -5.78
N LYS A 62 -0.49 -5.65 -4.51
CA LYS A 62 -1.09 -4.47 -3.86
C LYS A 62 -0.04 -3.38 -3.65
N VAL A 63 1.08 -3.73 -3.00
CA VAL A 63 2.18 -2.79 -2.77
C VAL A 63 2.73 -2.27 -4.09
N ARG A 64 2.91 -3.14 -5.09
CA ARG A 64 3.36 -2.72 -6.43
C ARG A 64 2.39 -1.76 -7.12
N ALA A 65 1.09 -1.95 -7.00
CA ALA A 65 0.10 -1.00 -7.53
C ALA A 65 0.19 0.35 -6.82
N CYS A 66 0.28 0.36 -5.48
CA CYS A 66 0.46 1.60 -4.72
C CYS A 66 1.74 2.35 -5.10
N VAL A 67 2.86 1.64 -5.28
CA VAL A 67 4.13 2.23 -5.74
C VAL A 67 3.95 2.89 -7.11
N ARG A 68 3.36 2.18 -8.08
CA ARG A 68 3.13 2.73 -9.43
C ARG A 68 2.30 4.02 -9.40
N PHE A 69 1.19 4.00 -8.67
CA PHE A 69 0.31 5.16 -8.53
C PHE A 69 1.06 6.41 -8.00
N VAL A 70 1.84 6.24 -6.93
CA VAL A 70 2.60 7.36 -6.34
C VAL A 70 3.70 7.84 -7.29
N GLU A 71 4.38 6.92 -7.99
CA GLU A 71 5.39 7.28 -8.99
C GLU A 71 4.81 8.03 -10.20
N ALA A 72 3.60 7.67 -10.62
CA ALA A 72 2.86 8.33 -11.71
C ALA A 72 2.35 9.75 -11.35
N GLY A 73 2.53 10.19 -10.11
CA GLY A 73 2.18 11.54 -9.67
C GLY A 73 1.04 11.60 -8.65
N GLY A 74 0.46 10.45 -8.28
CA GLY A 74 -0.51 10.39 -7.19
C GLY A 74 0.08 10.84 -5.85
N GLU A 75 -0.74 11.47 -5.01
CA GLU A 75 -0.27 12.08 -3.76
C GLU A 75 -0.13 11.05 -2.64
N LEU A 76 -1.08 10.12 -2.55
CA LEU A 76 -1.15 9.14 -1.46
C LEU A 76 -1.76 7.82 -1.93
N ALA A 77 -1.05 6.71 -1.68
CA ALA A 77 -1.63 5.38 -1.78
C ALA A 77 -1.84 4.75 -0.40
N LEU A 78 -2.93 4.01 -0.24
CA LEU A 78 -3.35 3.39 1.02
C LEU A 78 -3.69 1.92 0.83
N ILE A 79 -3.31 1.10 1.80
CA ILE A 79 -3.80 -0.28 1.95
C ILE A 79 -4.41 -0.41 3.34
N ALA A 80 -5.69 -0.75 3.44
CA ALA A 80 -6.39 -0.87 4.72
C ALA A 80 -7.48 -1.94 4.69
N SER A 81 -7.99 -2.30 5.86
CA SER A 81 -9.19 -3.13 5.93
C SER A 81 -10.45 -2.32 5.57
N LEU A 82 -11.48 -2.99 5.02
CA LEU A 82 -12.75 -2.34 4.68
C LEU A 82 -13.35 -1.57 5.87
N ASN A 83 -13.31 -2.15 7.07
CA ASN A 83 -13.85 -1.54 8.29
C ASN A 83 -13.08 -0.31 8.77
N GLN A 84 -11.87 -0.09 8.23
CA GLN A 84 -11.00 1.02 8.60
C GLN A 84 -10.84 2.06 7.47
N ALA A 85 -11.60 1.95 6.38
CA ALA A 85 -11.47 2.83 5.21
C ALA A 85 -11.50 4.34 5.57
N GLY A 86 -12.49 4.77 6.37
CA GLY A 86 -12.60 6.16 6.80
C GLY A 86 -11.41 6.60 7.68
N ALA A 87 -11.04 5.78 8.66
CA ALA A 87 -9.89 6.06 9.52
C ALA A 87 -8.56 6.07 8.73
N ALA A 88 -8.44 5.28 7.67
CA ALA A 88 -7.26 5.25 6.80
C ALA A 88 -7.14 6.52 5.96
N LEU A 89 -8.25 7.04 5.43
CA LEU A 89 -8.28 8.32 4.72
C LEU A 89 -7.89 9.50 5.62
N GLU A 90 -8.18 9.42 6.91
CA GLU A 90 -7.73 10.39 7.91
C GLU A 90 -6.29 10.13 8.42
N GLY A 91 -5.59 9.13 7.87
CA GLY A 91 -4.23 8.78 8.27
C GLY A 91 -4.10 8.07 9.62
N ARG A 92 -5.22 7.65 10.23
CA ARG A 92 -5.27 7.00 11.56
C ARG A 92 -5.21 5.47 11.49
N ALA A 93 -5.37 4.86 10.31
CA ALA A 93 -5.33 3.42 10.08
C ALA A 93 -4.68 3.06 8.73
N GLY A 94 -4.52 1.77 8.44
CA GLY A 94 -3.93 1.31 7.18
C GLY A 94 -2.42 1.51 7.09
N THR A 95 -1.87 1.22 5.92
CA THR A 95 -0.49 1.55 5.55
C THR A 95 -0.51 2.63 4.49
N GLN A 96 0.20 3.72 4.75
CA GLN A 96 0.40 4.81 3.80
C GLN A 96 1.66 4.55 2.97
N ILE A 97 1.54 4.61 1.65
CA ILE A 97 2.68 4.63 0.74
C ILE A 97 2.76 6.05 0.16
N VAL A 98 3.89 6.70 0.37
CA VAL A 98 4.14 8.10 0.03
C VAL A 98 5.42 8.25 -0.79
N ARG A 99 5.58 9.39 -1.45
CA ARG A 99 6.85 9.80 -2.05
C ARG A 99 7.94 9.95 -0.97
N ASP A 100 9.19 9.81 -1.39
CA ASP A 100 10.38 10.04 -0.55
C ASP A 100 10.43 11.44 0.06
#